data_AF-A0A6M0Q8A3-F1
#
_entry.id   AF-A0A6M0Q8A3-F1
#
_cell.length_a   1.000
_cell.length_b   1.000
_cell.length_c   1.000
_cell.angle_alpha   90.00
_cell.angle_beta   90.00
_cell.angle_gamma   90.00
#
_symmetry.space_group_name_H-M   'P 1'
#
loop_
_entity.id
_entity.type
_entity.pdbx_description
1 polymer ?
#
loop_
_entity_poly.entity_id
_entity_poly.type
_entity_poly.pdbx_seq_one_letter_code
_entity_poly.pdbx_strand_id
1 'polypeptide(L)'
;MSQYIPTVNEGIYPQDAGWTEDEQQQSILLLSIPELVGLANQVITKFDYAWLFDSSINAYIFCFRVNEKEYAVIFQFNHAGKFLLEREAYESFSIAITGVEFSVMTEHTPYALFQPITLNRQPVAGW
;
A
#
# COMPACT_ATOMS: atom_id res chain seq x y z
N MET A 1 -9.70 16.30 -14.45
CA MET A 1 -8.92 15.98 -13.24
C MET A 1 -7.54 15.58 -13.71
N SER A 2 -6.49 16.26 -13.24
CA SER A 2 -5.10 15.92 -13.56
C SER A 2 -4.74 14.60 -12.91
N GLN A 3 -4.26 13.65 -13.70
CA GLN A 3 -3.72 12.38 -13.20
C GLN A 3 -2.48 12.68 -12.33
N TYR A 4 -2.42 12.11 -11.13
CA TYR A 4 -1.23 12.18 -10.28
C TYR A 4 -0.07 11.45 -10.97
N ILE A 5 1.06 12.14 -11.11
CA ILE A 5 2.30 11.61 -11.69
C ILE A 5 3.33 11.60 -10.56
N PRO A 6 3.73 10.42 -10.05
CA PRO A 6 4.72 10.32 -8.99
C PRO A 6 6.08 10.93 -9.40
N THR A 7 6.71 11.65 -8.48
CA THR A 7 8.09 12.17 -8.63
C THR A 7 9.09 11.54 -7.66
N VAL A 8 8.59 10.78 -6.69
CA VAL A 8 9.37 9.95 -5.75
C VAL A 8 10.31 8.98 -6.48
N ASN A 9 11.56 8.89 -6.02
CA ASN A 9 12.64 8.09 -6.61
C ASN A 9 13.18 6.99 -5.69
N GLU A 10 12.74 6.94 -4.44
CA GLU A 10 13.09 5.93 -3.45
C GLU A 10 11.82 5.30 -2.90
N GLY A 11 11.83 3.98 -2.70
CA GLY A 11 10.68 3.25 -2.17
C GLY A 11 11.05 2.40 -0.96
N ILE A 12 10.06 2.18 -0.10
CA ILE A 12 10.21 1.45 1.16
C ILE A 12 9.56 0.07 1.00
N TYR A 13 10.21 -0.95 1.51
CA TYR A 13 9.68 -2.30 1.54
C TYR A 13 8.87 -2.52 2.82
N PRO A 14 7.65 -3.07 2.75
CA PRO A 14 6.97 -3.55 3.95
C PRO A 14 7.79 -4.65 4.62
N GLN A 15 7.94 -4.56 5.94
CA GLN A 15 8.56 -5.63 6.73
C GLN A 15 7.61 -6.83 6.84
N ASP A 16 6.33 -6.54 7.08
CA ASP A 16 5.25 -7.52 7.09
C ASP A 16 4.04 -7.00 6.33
N ALA A 17 3.23 -7.93 5.82
CA ALA A 17 1.98 -7.64 5.15
C ALA A 17 0.98 -8.78 5.38
N GLY A 18 -0.31 -8.47 5.37
CA GLY A 18 -1.37 -9.46 5.46
C GLY A 18 -2.75 -8.88 5.17
N TRP A 19 -3.64 -9.72 4.68
CA TRP A 19 -5.05 -9.37 4.53
C TRP A 19 -5.79 -9.46 5.86
N THR A 20 -6.66 -8.50 6.08
CA THR A 20 -7.66 -8.48 7.13
C THR A 20 -8.94 -7.85 6.59
N GLU A 21 -9.97 -7.75 7.42
CA GLU A 21 -11.26 -7.19 7.05
C GLU A 21 -11.71 -6.18 8.12
N ASP A 22 -12.44 -5.15 7.70
CA ASP A 22 -13.15 -4.29 8.64
C ASP A 22 -14.48 -4.91 9.11
N GLU A 23 -15.21 -4.19 9.96
CA GLU A 23 -16.53 -4.59 10.47
C GLU A 23 -17.58 -4.79 9.35
N GLN A 24 -17.33 -4.24 8.16
CA GLN A 24 -18.21 -4.32 6.99
C GLN A 24 -17.73 -5.38 5.96
N GLN A 25 -16.74 -6.21 6.33
CA GLN A 25 -16.11 -7.22 5.46
C GLN A 25 -15.38 -6.64 4.25
N GLN A 26 -14.93 -5.38 4.32
CA GLN A 26 -14.09 -4.81 3.28
C GLN A 26 -12.65 -5.27 3.48
N SER A 27 -12.03 -5.79 2.42
CA SER A 27 -10.64 -6.26 2.46
C SER A 27 -9.67 -5.10 2.70
N ILE A 28 -8.83 -5.26 3.71
CA ILE A 28 -7.74 -4.34 4.07
C ILE A 28 -6.41 -5.07 3.93
N LEU A 29 -5.53 -4.53 3.10
CA LEU A 29 -4.12 -4.92 3.08
C LEU A 29 -3.40 -4.16 4.17
N LEU A 30 -3.12 -4.82 5.29
CA LEU A 30 -2.36 -4.27 6.40
C LEU A 30 -0.86 -4.42 6.13
N LEU A 31 -0.11 -3.35 6.34
CA LEU A 31 1.34 -3.26 6.11
C LEU A 31 2.05 -2.76 7.36
N SER A 32 3.12 -3.46 7.75
CA SER A 32 4.10 -2.97 8.73
C SER A 32 5.24 -2.27 8.00
N ILE A 33 5.37 -0.96 8.21
CA ILE A 33 6.42 -0.12 7.63
C ILE A 33 6.94 0.84 8.73
N PRO A 34 7.87 0.39 9.60
CA PRO A 34 8.37 1.20 10.72
C PRO A 34 8.94 2.57 10.33
N GLU A 35 9.50 2.68 9.14
CA GLU A 35 10.00 3.93 8.54
C GLU A 35 8.90 4.98 8.37
N LEU A 36 7.63 4.56 8.33
CA LEU A 36 6.45 5.41 8.16
C LEU A 36 5.66 5.62 9.47
N VAL A 37 6.28 5.45 10.64
CA VAL A 37 5.61 5.71 11.94
C VAL A 37 4.98 7.10 12.04
N GLY A 38 5.62 8.13 11.46
CA GLY A 38 5.07 9.48 11.44
C GLY A 38 3.82 9.63 10.58
N LEU A 39 3.66 8.79 9.56
CA LEU A 39 2.46 8.72 8.72
C LEU A 39 1.35 7.95 9.42
N ALA A 40 1.68 6.82 10.06
CA ALA A 40 0.71 5.96 10.76
C ALA A 40 -0.09 6.69 11.85
N ASN A 41 0.45 7.78 12.41
CA ASN A 41 -0.22 8.62 13.41
C ASN A 41 -1.11 9.72 12.80
N GLN A 42 -1.28 9.76 11.48
CA GLN A 42 -2.05 10.81 10.79
C GLN A 42 -3.41 10.29 10.34
N VAL A 43 -4.43 11.16 10.48
CA VAL A 43 -5.73 10.95 9.85
C VAL A 43 -5.65 11.42 8.40
N ILE A 44 -5.78 10.48 7.47
CA ILE A 44 -5.74 10.75 6.03
C ILE A 44 -7.14 11.07 5.54
N THR A 45 -7.42 12.34 5.26
CA THR A 45 -8.73 12.76 4.71
C THR A 45 -8.74 12.85 3.20
N LYS A 46 -7.58 13.13 2.59
CA LYS A 46 -7.36 13.21 1.15
C LYS A 46 -5.96 12.74 0.81
N PHE A 47 -5.85 12.01 -0.28
CA PHE A 47 -4.59 11.56 -0.83
C PHE A 47 -4.74 11.35 -2.33
N ASP A 48 -3.63 11.41 -3.04
CA ASP A 48 -3.53 10.96 -4.43
C ASP A 48 -2.68 9.69 -4.47
N TYR A 49 -2.93 8.80 -5.43
CA TYR A 49 -2.09 7.61 -5.61
C TYR A 49 -1.98 7.17 -7.07
N ALA A 50 -0.93 6.40 -7.34
CA ALA A 50 -0.70 5.73 -8.60
C ALA A 50 -0.03 4.38 -8.33
N TRP A 51 -0.36 3.40 -9.17
CA TRP A 51 0.35 2.13 -9.22
C TRP A 51 1.31 2.14 -10.40
N LEU A 52 2.55 1.74 -10.14
CA LEU A 52 3.55 1.46 -11.16
C LEU A 52 3.92 -0.02 -11.10
N PHE A 53 4.41 -0.55 -12.22
CA PHE A 53 5.02 -1.88 -12.27
C PHE A 53 6.45 -1.73 -12.77
N ASP A 54 7.41 -2.24 -12.00
CA ASP A 54 8.80 -2.30 -12.39
C ASP A 54 9.18 -3.76 -12.67
N SER A 55 9.38 -4.07 -13.96
CA SER A 55 9.74 -5.41 -14.42
C SER A 55 11.18 -5.80 -14.04
N SER A 56 12.08 -4.84 -13.80
CA SER A 56 13.48 -5.11 -13.49
C SER A 56 13.65 -5.75 -12.11
N ILE A 57 12.80 -5.35 -11.16
CA ILE A 57 12.75 -5.89 -9.80
C ILE A 57 11.49 -6.74 -9.56
N ASN A 58 10.69 -6.97 -10.59
CA ASN A 58 9.41 -7.70 -10.56
C ASN A 58 8.55 -7.30 -9.36
N ALA A 59 8.20 -6.01 -9.31
CA ALA A 59 7.47 -5.42 -8.20
C ALA A 59 6.38 -4.47 -8.67
N TYR A 60 5.26 -4.47 -7.97
CA TYR A 60 4.33 -3.35 -8.00
C TYR A 60 4.82 -2.27 -7.05
N ILE A 61 4.63 -1.00 -7.40
CA ILE A 61 5.00 0.14 -6.57
C ILE A 61 3.75 0.98 -6.34
N PHE A 62 3.36 1.12 -5.09
CA PHE A 62 2.28 2.00 -4.67
C PHE A 62 2.86 3.37 -4.33
N CYS A 63 2.68 4.33 -5.23
CA CYS A 63 3.08 5.71 -5.00
C CYS A 63 1.87 6.49 -4.50
N PHE A 64 2.03 7.23 -3.42
CA PHE A 64 0.94 8.05 -2.88
C PHE A 64 1.46 9.38 -2.33
N ARG A 65 0.57 10.37 -2.35
CA ARG A 65 0.84 11.71 -1.85
C ARG A 65 -0.17 12.10 -0.77
N VAL A 66 0.34 12.52 0.38
CA VAL A 66 -0.42 13.00 1.53
C VAL A 66 0.24 14.28 2.04
N ASN A 67 -0.53 15.35 2.26
CA ASN A 67 -0.03 16.61 2.82
C ASN A 67 1.22 17.14 2.07
N GLU A 68 1.20 17.13 0.73
CA GLU A 68 2.32 17.52 -0.15
C GLU A 68 3.59 16.64 -0.03
N LYS A 69 3.54 15.51 0.69
CA LYS A 69 4.63 14.53 0.77
C LYS A 69 4.32 13.30 -0.05
N GLU A 70 5.28 12.89 -0.87
CA GLU A 70 5.19 11.67 -1.68
C GLU A 70 5.93 10.51 -1.02
N TYR A 71 5.35 9.32 -1.16
CA TYR A 71 5.87 8.07 -0.65
C TYR A 71 5.73 7.00 -1.74
N ALA A 72 6.64 6.04 -1.76
CA ALA A 72 6.54 4.84 -2.58
C ALA A 72 6.72 3.61 -1.69
N VAL A 73 5.81 2.65 -1.82
CA VAL A 73 5.89 1.34 -1.17
C VAL A 73 6.09 0.27 -2.22
N ILE A 74 7.15 -0.52 -2.07
CA ILE A 74 7.56 -1.52 -3.06
C ILE A 74 7.04 -2.89 -2.64
N PHE A 75 6.24 -3.49 -3.52
CA PHE A 75 5.63 -4.81 -3.37
C PHE A 75 6.36 -5.82 -4.27
N GLN A 76 7.52 -6.29 -3.83
CA GLN A 76 8.24 -7.38 -4.51
C GLN A 76 7.47 -8.69 -4.43
N PHE A 77 7.39 -9.42 -5.55
CA PHE A 77 6.53 -10.61 -5.68
C PHE A 77 6.91 -11.76 -4.75
N ASN A 78 8.20 -11.89 -4.38
CA ASN A 78 8.67 -12.89 -3.43
C ASN A 78 8.38 -12.54 -1.96
N HIS A 79 7.85 -11.34 -1.69
CA HIS A 79 7.49 -10.84 -0.36
C HIS A 79 6.05 -10.31 -0.36
N ALA A 80 5.85 -9.03 -0.02
CA ALA A 80 4.51 -8.43 0.10
C ALA A 80 3.73 -8.41 -1.22
N GLY A 81 4.41 -8.48 -2.37
CA GLY A 81 3.75 -8.50 -3.68
C GLY A 81 2.91 -9.74 -3.95
N LYS A 82 3.13 -10.85 -3.24
CA LYS A 82 2.26 -12.04 -3.35
C LYS A 82 0.81 -11.73 -3.00
N PHE A 83 0.58 -10.85 -2.02
CA PHE A 83 -0.76 -10.46 -1.58
C PHE A 83 -1.54 -9.72 -2.67
N LEU A 84 -0.84 -9.02 -3.59
CA LEU A 84 -1.45 -8.34 -4.73
C LEU A 84 -1.90 -9.31 -5.85
N LEU A 85 -1.51 -10.58 -5.75
CA LEU A 85 -1.92 -11.66 -6.65
C LEU A 85 -3.11 -12.46 -6.10
N GLU A 86 -3.49 -12.21 -4.85
CA GLU A 86 -4.63 -12.88 -4.18
C GLU A 86 -5.95 -12.23 -4.60
N ARG A 87 -7.07 -12.93 -4.35
CA ARG A 87 -8.40 -12.57 -4.87
C ARG A 87 -8.83 -11.19 -4.41
N GLU A 88 -8.52 -10.85 -3.17
CA GLU A 88 -8.82 -9.61 -2.47
C GLU A 88 -8.31 -8.38 -3.25
N ALA A 89 -7.18 -8.51 -3.94
CA ALA A 89 -6.59 -7.42 -4.71
C ALA A 89 -7.25 -7.19 -6.09
N TYR A 90 -8.14 -8.07 -6.56
CA TYR A 90 -8.80 -7.94 -7.88
C TYR A 90 -10.01 -7.00 -7.85
N GLU A 91 -10.50 -6.67 -6.66
CA GLU A 91 -11.55 -5.67 -6.44
C GLU A 91 -10.97 -4.41 -5.80
N SER A 92 -11.84 -3.48 -5.42
CA SER A 92 -11.43 -2.35 -4.59
C SER A 92 -11.13 -2.84 -3.18
N PHE A 93 -10.01 -2.41 -2.61
CA PHE A 93 -9.60 -2.73 -1.26
C PHE A 93 -9.06 -1.47 -0.56
N SER A 94 -8.72 -1.59 0.72
CA SER A 94 -8.09 -0.52 1.48
C SER A 94 -6.66 -0.90 1.85
N ILE A 95 -5.76 0.06 2.00
CA ILE A 95 -4.41 -0.17 2.52
C ILE A 95 -4.32 0.47 3.90
N ALA A 96 -3.92 -0.29 4.91
CA ALA A 96 -3.60 0.23 6.23
C ALA A 96 -2.08 0.14 6.46
N ILE A 97 -1.44 1.25 6.83
CA ILE A 97 -0.01 1.31 7.12
C ILE A 97 0.19 1.61 8.60
N THR A 98 0.82 0.70 9.31
CA THR A 98 1.31 0.89 10.68
C THR A 98 2.83 1.06 10.69
N GLY A 99 3.34 1.84 11.64
CA GLY A 99 4.77 1.97 11.91
C GLY A 99 5.30 0.96 12.93
N VAL A 100 4.53 -0.08 13.21
CA VAL A 100 4.78 -1.04 14.29
C VAL A 100 4.72 -2.46 13.72
N GLU A 101 5.68 -3.32 14.11
CA GLU A 101 5.70 -4.73 13.72
C GLU A 101 4.44 -5.48 14.18
N PHE A 102 3.99 -6.45 13.39
CA PHE A 102 2.77 -7.21 13.68
C PHE A 102 2.84 -7.96 15.03
N SER A 103 4.03 -8.42 15.41
CA SER A 103 4.28 -9.14 16.67
C SER A 103 3.95 -8.34 17.94
N VAL A 104 3.93 -7.01 17.84
CA VAL A 104 3.69 -6.08 18.96
C VAL A 104 2.48 -5.17 18.73
N MET A 105 1.66 -5.47 17.71
CA MET A 105 0.42 -4.74 17.48
C MET A 105 -0.60 -4.98 18.59
N THR A 106 -1.40 -3.95 18.86
CA THR A 106 -2.50 -3.95 19.82
C THR A 106 -3.73 -3.33 19.17
N GLU A 107 -4.88 -3.41 19.84
CA GLU A 107 -6.12 -2.75 19.41
C GLU A 107 -6.01 -1.21 19.32
N HIS A 108 -5.00 -0.61 19.95
CA HIS A 108 -4.75 0.83 19.93
C HIS A 108 -3.59 1.23 19.01
N THR A 109 -3.04 0.29 18.24
CA THR A 109 -1.93 0.59 17.33
C THR A 109 -2.41 1.56 16.25
N PRO A 110 -1.77 2.74 16.10
CA PRO A 110 -2.15 3.70 15.10
C PRO A 110 -1.80 3.20 13.69
N TYR A 111 -2.68 3.47 12.74
CA TYR A 111 -2.45 3.18 11.33
C TYR A 111 -3.01 4.30 10.45
N ALA A 112 -2.36 4.52 9.31
CA ALA A 112 -2.87 5.36 8.24
C ALA A 112 -3.71 4.50 7.29
N LEU A 113 -4.96 4.89 7.06
CA LEU A 113 -5.88 4.16 6.20
C LEU A 113 -6.06 4.89 4.86
N PHE A 114 -5.84 4.16 3.77
CA PHE A 114 -6.02 4.62 2.40
C PHE A 114 -7.17 3.86 1.77
N GLN A 115 -8.25 4.57 1.45
CA GLN A 115 -9.45 3.94 0.90
C GLN A 115 -10.27 4.90 0.04
N PRO A 116 -10.92 4.41 -1.04
CA PRO A 116 -10.70 3.09 -1.66
C PRO A 116 -9.45 3.07 -2.57
N ILE A 117 -8.79 1.92 -2.67
CA ILE A 117 -7.67 1.63 -3.58
C ILE A 117 -8.10 0.61 -4.63
N THR A 118 -7.75 0.86 -5.88
CA THR A 118 -7.85 -0.14 -6.96
C THR A 118 -6.48 -0.36 -7.57
N LEU A 119 -6.06 -1.62 -7.68
CA LEU A 119 -4.82 -1.97 -8.35
C LEU A 119 -5.05 -1.99 -9.87
N ASN A 120 -4.51 -0.98 -10.56
CA ASN A 120 -4.48 -0.94 -12.01
C ASN A 120 -3.41 -1.90 -12.53
N ARG A 121 -3.82 -3.15 -12.76
CA ARG A 121 -2.98 -4.13 -13.46
C ARG A 121 -2.94 -3.72 -14.92
N GLN A 122 -1.80 -3.22 -15.39
CA GLN A 122 -1.58 -3.25 -16.83
C GLN A 122 -1.56 -4.73 -17.24
N PRO A 123 -2.30 -5.13 -18.29
CA PRO A 123 -2.20 -6.49 -18.81
C PRO A 123 -0.73 -6.68 -19.20
N VAL A 124 -0.02 -7.50 -18.42
CA VAL A 124 1.34 -7.91 -18.73
C VAL A 124 1.32 -8.36 -20.18
N ALA A 125 2.09 -7.69 -21.04
CA ALA A 125 2.28 -8.11 -22.42
C ALA A 125 2.66 -9.59 -22.36
N GLY A 126 1.78 -10.44 -22.90
CA GLY A 126 2.03 -11.86 -22.95
C GLY A 126 3.34 -12.10 -23.67
N TRP A 127 4.25 -12.79 -22.99
CA TRP A 127 5.30 -13.55 -23.64
C TRP A 127 4.80 -14.98 -23.77
#